data_AF-A0A920JML3-F1
#
_entry.id   AF-A0A920JML3-F1
#
_cell.length_a   1.000
_cell.length_b   1.000
_cell.length_c   1.000
_cell.angle_alpha   90.00
_cell.angle_beta   90.00
_cell.angle_gamma   90.00
#
_symmetry.space_group_name_H-M   'P 1'
#
loop_
_entity.id
_entity.type
_entity.pdbx_description
1 polymer ?
#
loop_
_entity_poly.entity_id
_entity_poly.type
_entity_poly.pdbx_seq_one_letter_code
_entity_poly.pdbx_strand_id
1 'polypeptide(L)' 'MLIASYAIGASVAYNYPRGEFIEEQRKVFLGALDEALKHNLIGKNILSSKISIDVHCFLGAGAYIVGEETAMLESNLG' A
#
# COMPACT_ATOMS: atom_id res chain seq x y z
N MET A 1 3.16 -4.37 5.97
CA MET A 1 2.47 -3.05 5.96
C MET A 1 1.75 -2.83 7.28
N LEU A 2 0.70 -3.59 7.61
CA LEU A 2 -0.07 -3.41 8.85
C LEU A 2 0.74 -3.33 10.15
N ILE A 3 1.65 -4.27 10.39
CA ILE A 3 2.47 -4.29 11.62
C ILE A 3 3.33 -3.03 11.72
N ALA A 4 3.95 -2.61 10.61
CA ALA A 4 4.76 -1.40 10.56
C ALA A 4 3.89 -0.15 10.75
N SER A 5 2.75 -0.06 10.06
CA SER A 5 1.78 1.03 10.22
C SER A 5 1.29 1.15 11.65
N TYR A 6 0.98 0.03 12.30
CA TYR A 6 0.59 0.01 13.71
C TYR A 6 1.73 0.50 14.62
N ALA A 7 2.95 0.05 14.40
CA ALA A 7 4.11 0.44 15.22
C ALA A 7 4.41 1.94 15.14
N ILE A 8 4.15 2.59 14.00
CA ILE A 8 4.40 4.02 13.79
C ILE A 8 3.15 4.90 13.92
N GLY A 9 1.97 4.31 14.17
CA GLY A 9 0.71 5.03 14.24
C GLY A 9 0.16 5.53 12.89
N ALA A 10 0.58 4.95 11.77
CA ALA A 10 0.08 5.31 10.45
C ALA A 10 -1.30 4.69 10.18
N SER A 11 -2.20 5.49 9.61
CA SER A 11 -3.54 5.06 9.18
C SER A 11 -3.62 4.70 7.69
N VAL A 12 -2.56 4.95 6.92
CA VAL A 12 -2.51 4.67 5.48
C VAL A 12 -1.15 4.07 5.12
N ALA A 13 -1.14 3.11 4.21
CA ALA A 13 0.07 2.48 3.70
C ALA A 13 0.02 2.35 2.18
N TYR A 14 1.09 2.78 1.51
CA TYR A 14 1.22 2.69 0.05
C TYR A 14 2.24 1.62 -0.30
N ASN A 15 1.86 0.70 -1.19
CA ASN A 15 2.80 -0.22 -1.82
C ASN A 15 3.22 0.39 -3.17
N TYR A 16 4.52 0.63 -3.32
CA TYR A 16 5.15 1.15 -4.52
C TYR A 16 6.01 0.05 -5.15
N PRO A 17 5.43 -0.83 -5.99
CA PRO A 17 6.20 -1.85 -6.69
C PRO A 17 7.13 -1.20 -7.71
N ARG A 18 8.29 -1.81 -7.94
CA ARG A 18 9.29 -1.29 -8.87
C ARG A 18 8.80 -1.44 -10.32
N GLY A 19 9.15 -0.44 -11.14
CA GLY A 19 8.70 -0.27 -12.52
C GLY A 19 8.79 -1.51 -13.43
N GLU A 20 9.86 -2.30 -13.32
CA GLU A 20 10.11 -3.42 -14.23
C GLU A 20 9.13 -4.59 -14.06
N PHE A 21 8.40 -4.67 -12.94
CA PHE A 21 7.50 -5.79 -12.61
C PHE A 21 6.06 -5.36 -12.34
N ILE A 22 5.68 -4.14 -12.76
CA ILE A 22 4.41 -3.50 -12.39
C ILE A 22 3.22 -4.43 -12.62
N GLU A 23 3.07 -5.05 -13.79
CA GLU A 23 1.78 -5.66 -14.12
C GLU A 23 1.48 -6.96 -13.37
N GLU A 24 2.45 -7.87 -13.26
CA GLU A 24 2.25 -9.13 -12.52
C GLU A 24 2.21 -8.90 -11.02
N GLN A 25 3.14 -8.11 -10.47
CA GLN A 25 3.15 -7.81 -9.04
C GLN A 25 1.91 -7.04 -8.61
N ARG A 26 1.43 -6.10 -9.44
CA ARG A 26 0.18 -5.38 -9.19
C ARG A 26 -1.01 -6.32 -9.19
N LYS A 27 -1.13 -7.25 -10.15
CA LYS A 27 -2.25 -8.20 -10.19
C LYS A 27 -2.29 -9.07 -8.93
N VAL A 28 -1.15 -9.65 -8.55
CA VAL A 28 -1.05 -10.47 -7.34
C VAL A 28 -1.37 -9.64 -6.10
N PHE A 29 -0.83 -8.43 -6.00
CA PHE A 29 -1.04 -7.57 -4.85
C PHE A 29 -2.49 -7.07 -4.74
N LEU A 30 -3.12 -6.68 -5.85
CA LEU A 30 -4.54 -6.30 -5.86
C LEU A 30 -5.44 -7.48 -5.48
N GLY A 31 -5.13 -8.70 -5.93
CA GLY A 31 -5.84 -9.90 -5.50
C GLY A 31 -5.73 -10.13 -3.99
N ALA A 32 -4.51 -10.01 -3.44
CA ALA A 32 -4.28 -10.12 -2.00
C ALA A 32 -4.98 -9.01 -1.19
N LEU A 33 -5.07 -7.78 -1.73
CA LEU A 33 -5.84 -6.70 -1.10
C LEU A 33 -7.34 -7.01 -1.06
N ASP A 34 -7.90 -7.53 -2.16
CA ASP A 34 -9.31 -7.91 -2.23
C ASP A 34 -9.64 -9.04 -1.23
N GLU A 35 -8.79 -10.07 -1.16
CA GLU A 35 -8.91 -11.12 -0.15
C GLU A 35 -8.81 -10.56 1.28
N ALA A 36 -7.82 -9.70 1.53
CA ALA A 36 -7.64 -9.07 2.84
C ALA A 36 -8.85 -8.21 3.25
N LEU A 37 -9.47 -7.48 2.30
CA LEU A 37 -10.70 -6.72 2.55
C LEU A 37 -11.87 -7.65 2.88
N LYS A 38 -12.05 -8.73 2.12
CA LYS A 38 -13.10 -9.74 2.36
C LYS A 38 -13.00 -10.37 3.75
N HIS A 39 -11.78 -10.56 4.24
CA HIS A 39 -11.51 -11.11 5.56
C HIS A 39 -11.38 -10.06 6.68
N ASN A 40 -11.64 -8.78 6.39
CA ASN A 40 -11.50 -7.66 7.35
C ASN A 40 -10.11 -7.60 8.00
N LEU A 41 -9.07 -7.88 7.21
CA LEU A 41 -7.66 -7.82 7.62
C LEU A 41 -7.03 -6.45 7.37
N ILE A 42 -7.64 -5.64 6.50
CA ILE A 42 -7.23 -4.26 6.17
C ILE A 42 -8.47 -3.36 6.09
N GLY A 43 -8.28 -2.05 6.09
CA GLY A 43 -9.37 -1.07 6.05
C GLY A 43 -9.83 -0.68 7.46
N LYS A 44 -11.14 -0.52 7.64
CA LYS A 44 -11.72 0.00 8.90
C LYS A 44 -12.01 -1.10 9.91
N ASN A 45 -11.72 -0.82 11.18
CA ASN A 45 -12.00 -1.72 12.31
C ASN A 45 -11.50 -3.14 12.04
N ILE A 46 -10.20 -3.25 11.71
CA ILE A 46 -9.55 -4.51 11.33
C ILE A 46 -9.79 -5.54 12.43
N LEU A 47 -10.32 -6.71 12.07
CA LEU A 47 -10.67 -7.77 13.01
C LEU A 47 -11.54 -7.29 14.19
N SER A 48 -12.44 -6.34 13.95
CA SER A 48 -13.30 -5.70 14.97
C SER A 48 -12.51 -4.94 16.06
N SER A 49 -11.26 -4.58 15.78
CA SER A 49 -10.45 -3.73 16.64
C SER A 49 -10.77 -2.24 16.42
N LYS A 50 -10.12 -1.36 17.18
CA LYS A 50 -10.14 0.10 16.98
C LYS A 50 -9.14 0.57 15.92
N ILE A 51 -8.37 -0.34 15.33
CA ILE A 51 -7.31 -0.03 14.39
C ILE A 51 -7.90 0.00 12.99
N SER A 52 -7.63 1.08 12.25
CA SER A 52 -8.00 1.22 10.85
C SER A 52 -6.78 1.61 10.05
N ILE A 53 -6.45 0.82 9.03
CA ILE A 53 -5.29 1.04 8.17
C ILE A 53 -5.71 0.78 6.73
N ASP A 54 -5.76 1.85 5.93
CA ASP A 54 -6.04 1.76 4.50
C ASP A 54 -4.77 1.41 3.73
N VAL A 55 -4.86 0.45 2.81
CA VAL A 55 -3.71 -0.02 2.03
C VAL A 55 -3.98 0.22 0.55
N HIS A 56 -3.08 0.97 -0.08
CA HIS A 56 -3.18 1.31 -1.49
C HIS A 56 -2.00 0.72 -2.27
N CYS A 57 -2.25 0.32 -3.51
CA CYS A 57 -1.22 0.03 -4.49
C CYS A 57 -1.05 1.27 -5.37
N PHE A 58 0.16 1.84 -5.42
CA PHE A 58 0.42 3.01 -6.24
C PHE A 58 0.44 2.61 -7.73
N LEU A 59 -0.38 3.27 -8.54
CA LEU A 59 -0.36 3.21 -9.99
C LEU A 59 0.61 4.28 -10.51
N GLY A 60 1.90 4.08 -10.25
CA GLY A 60 2.92 4.98 -10.77
C GLY A 60 3.00 4.86 -12.27
N ALA A 61 2.62 5.93 -12.97
CA ALA A 61 2.88 6.11 -14.40
C ALA A 61 4.40 6.26 -14.62
N GLY A 62 5.14 5.16 -14.52
CA GLY A 62 6.49 5.03 -15.08
C GLY A 62 7.52 6.11 -14.68
N ALA A 63 7.52 6.60 -13.43
CA ALA A 63 8.59 7.48 -12.96
C ALA A 63 9.81 6.63 -12.56
N TYR A 64 10.79 6.58 -13.46
CA TYR A 64 12.06 5.84 -13.44
C TYR A 64 13.06 6.27 -12.34
N ILE A 65 12.69 7.17 -11.42
CA ILE A 65 13.60 7.71 -10.39
C ILE A 65 12.87 7.72 -9.05
N VAL A 66 12.93 6.62 -8.28
CA VAL A 66 12.40 6.62 -6.90
C VAL A 66 12.84 5.35 -6.15
N GLY A 67 14.10 5.35 -5.71
CA GLY A 67 14.59 4.47 -4.63
C GLY A 67 14.92 5.23 -3.35
N GLU A 68 14.77 6.56 -3.37
CA GLU A 68 14.97 7.46 -2.24
C GLU A 68 13.60 7.87 -1.66
N GLU A 69 13.47 7.81 -0.34
CA GLU A 69 12.26 8.10 0.44
C GLU A 69 11.58 9.41 0.03
N THR A 70 12.38 10.45 -0.26
CA THR A 70 11.92 11.79 -0.64
C THR A 70 11.18 11.80 -1.98
N ALA A 71 11.73 11.09 -2.97
CA ALA A 71 11.15 11.05 -4.31
C ALA A 71 9.86 10.21 -4.35
N MET A 72 9.71 9.21 -3.47
CA MET A 72 8.45 8.47 -3.29
C MET A 72 7.32 9.37 -2.78
N LEU A 73 7.61 10.26 -1.83
CA LEU A 73 6.62 11.21 -1.31
C LEU A 73 6.20 12.24 -2.37
N GLU A 74 7.15 12.77 -3.14
CA GLU A 74 6.83 13.74 -4.21
C GLU A 74 5.99 13.12 -5.33
N SER A 75 6.20 11.84 -5.66
CA SER A 75 5.35 11.13 -6.63
C SER A 75 3.88 10.99 -6.21
N ASN A 76 3.60 11.08 -4.90
CA ASN A 76 2.27 10.95 -4.31
C ASN A 76 1.52 12.30 -4.23
N LEU A 77 2.20 13.42 -4.48
CA LEU A 77 1.66 14.78 -4.36
C LEU A 77 1.27 15.41 -5.71
N GLY A 78 1.56 14.74 -6.83
CA GLY A 78 1.27 15.18 -8.20
C GLY A 78 -0.03 14.63 -8.77
#